data_AF-A0A0H4XLS1-F1
#
_entry.id   AF-A0A0H4XLS1-F1
#
_cell.length_a   1.000
_cell.length_b   1.000
_cell.length_c   1.000
_cell.angle_alpha   90.00
_cell.angle_beta   90.00
_cell.angle_gamma   90.00
#
_symmetry.space_group_name_H-M   'P 1'
#
loop_
_entity.id
_entity.type
_entity.pdbx_description
1 polymer ?
#
loop_
_entity_poly.entity_id
_entity_poly.type
_entity_poly.pdbx_seq_one_letter_code
_entity_poly.pdbx_strand_id
1 'polypeptide(L)'
;MRRRFECSILTGALALLPLGCGETPQEPPPPLPRAPDAELLESIAAAAERVRSDTCFREREDVSTCAWVASTHEPALDFAMTDSTGEAILIADDFRFVSPLMLRYRNRLRGVLRTTDDGTVATTQLTWHVPLRFHEVMTSFSGPDFIPAEWLRALRIPVDETYGARLGSGATHGNFVFALLVEANPQQPIVLWDDHGFRDVPLDAFCDTTGTPEALEPLREHARRKADSLRAYLDMYNVRFINYSRGTTVHTLRELWEHRCQAPAPANAVLLAKLKTEEPVLEVLFGSPGVFAAHAAGDVNSPEESPFDFPSERFPNRLRIGFFATLESGLDAMGRGPLEGLRGWPGPQAVDVYLNSGVAPVRPFAYSPTPLLHASDFGMDVIPITHTSTSWIAPLGLSRFIHLRESLHGGQPLTNERVASLIDAMVPRACAGQPEGRCQYQDPLLHGQTEAMRLGYRPVEYVVP
;
A
#
# COMPACT_ATOMS: atom_id res chain seq x y z
N MET A 1 26.73 -25.79 -51.82
CA MET A 1 26.83 -26.69 -50.65
C MET A 1 25.76 -26.30 -49.63
N ARG A 2 24.62 -26.99 -49.64
CA ARG A 2 23.57 -26.90 -48.62
C ARG A 2 23.38 -28.31 -48.07
N ARG A 3 23.66 -28.52 -46.78
CA ARG A 3 23.40 -29.80 -46.12
C ARG A 3 21.92 -29.85 -45.72
N ARG A 4 21.24 -30.87 -46.23
CA ARG A 4 19.90 -31.29 -45.79
C ARG A 4 20.05 -32.02 -44.45
N PHE A 5 19.20 -31.70 -43.49
CA PHE A 5 18.88 -32.60 -42.39
C PHE A 5 17.51 -33.20 -42.70
N GLU A 6 17.49 -34.52 -42.90
CA GLU A 6 16.30 -35.33 -43.02
C GLU A 6 15.77 -35.61 -41.61
N CYS A 7 14.47 -35.40 -41.40
CA CYS A 7 13.76 -35.83 -40.20
C CYS A 7 12.82 -36.97 -40.62
N SER A 8 13.20 -38.20 -40.28
CA SER A 8 12.40 -39.40 -40.50
C SER A 8 11.20 -39.41 -39.53
N ILE A 9 10.00 -39.55 -40.11
CA ILE A 9 8.74 -39.69 -39.40
C ILE A 9 8.66 -41.13 -38.87
N LEU A 10 8.65 -41.29 -37.55
CA LEU A 10 8.19 -42.52 -36.90
C LEU A 10 6.77 -42.28 -36.36
N THR A 11 5.83 -43.00 -36.95
CA THR A 11 4.43 -43.12 -36.55
C THR A 11 4.30 -43.73 -35.16
N GLY A 12 3.92 -42.92 -34.18
CA GLY A 12 3.40 -43.32 -32.88
C GLY A 12 2.25 -42.39 -32.51
N ALA A 13 1.02 -42.93 -32.49
CA ALA A 13 -0.18 -42.17 -32.18
C ALA A 13 -0.18 -41.76 -30.69
N LEU A 14 0.19 -40.52 -30.41
CA LEU A 14 -0.20 -39.78 -29.22
C LEU A 14 -0.91 -38.51 -29.71
N ALA A 15 -2.16 -38.32 -29.30
CA ALA A 15 -2.92 -37.11 -29.59
C ALA A 15 -2.29 -35.91 -28.87
N LEU A 16 -1.35 -35.25 -29.54
CA LEU A 16 -0.87 -33.92 -29.17
C LEU A 16 -1.95 -32.92 -29.58
N LEU A 17 -2.72 -32.44 -28.60
CA LEU A 17 -3.45 -31.19 -28.73
C LEU A 17 -2.43 -30.09 -29.10
N PRO A 18 -2.70 -29.26 -30.12
CA PRO A 18 -1.84 -28.13 -30.41
C PRO A 18 -1.88 -27.21 -29.18
N LEU A 19 -0.74 -27.12 -28.47
CA LEU A 19 -0.46 -26.01 -27.57
C LEU A 19 -0.50 -24.75 -28.46
N GLY A 20 -1.67 -24.11 -28.51
CA GLY A 20 -1.80 -22.80 -29.10
C GLY A 20 -0.78 -21.91 -28.40
N CYS A 21 0.12 -21.32 -29.17
CA CYS A 21 0.86 -20.15 -28.74
C CYS A 21 -0.21 -19.11 -28.38
N GLY A 22 -0.57 -19.04 -27.09
CA GLY A 22 -1.52 -18.07 -26.62
C GLY A 22 -0.98 -16.69 -26.96
N GLU A 23 -1.68 -15.99 -27.86
CA GLU A 23 -1.48 -14.56 -28.02
C GLU A 23 -1.55 -13.95 -26.64
N THR A 24 -0.45 -13.33 -26.22
CA THR A 24 -0.40 -12.63 -24.95
C THR A 24 -1.48 -11.56 -25.02
N PRO A 25 -2.46 -11.52 -24.10
CA PRO A 25 -3.51 -10.53 -24.13
C PRO A 25 -2.88 -9.13 -24.20
N GLN A 26 -3.05 -8.46 -25.33
CA GLN A 26 -2.53 -7.12 -25.51
C GLN A 26 -3.45 -6.17 -24.75
N GLU A 27 -2.94 -5.52 -23.70
CA GLU A 27 -3.71 -4.50 -22.98
C GLU A 27 -4.11 -3.38 -23.96
N PRO A 28 -5.38 -2.95 -23.98
CA PRO A 28 -5.79 -1.81 -24.77
C PRO A 28 -5.01 -0.56 -24.33
N PRO A 29 -4.70 0.37 -25.26
CA PRO A 29 -4.00 1.59 -24.90
C PRO A 29 -4.80 2.38 -23.85
N PRO A 30 -4.13 3.05 -22.89
CA PRO A 30 -4.82 3.81 -21.86
C PRO A 30 -5.69 4.91 -22.49
N PRO A 31 -6.86 5.21 -21.91
CA PRO A 31 -7.71 6.30 -22.38
C PRO A 31 -6.97 7.64 -22.24
N LEU A 32 -7.42 8.64 -23.01
CA LEU A 32 -6.92 10.00 -22.86
C LEU A 32 -7.15 10.49 -21.42
N PRO A 33 -6.19 11.22 -20.82
CA PRO A 33 -6.38 11.82 -19.50
C PRO A 33 -7.61 12.72 -19.48
N ARG A 34 -8.42 12.55 -18.43
CA ARG A 34 -9.54 13.44 -18.09
C ARG A 34 -8.97 14.80 -17.68
N ALA A 35 -9.74 15.86 -17.92
CA ALA A 35 -9.43 17.21 -17.48
C ALA A 35 -10.53 17.70 -16.53
N PRO A 36 -10.20 18.57 -15.55
CA PRO A 36 -11.21 19.23 -14.73
C PRO A 36 -12.12 20.09 -15.62
N ASP A 37 -13.43 20.08 -15.34
CA ASP A 37 -14.38 20.97 -16.00
C ASP A 37 -14.29 22.40 -15.46
N ALA A 38 -15.02 23.32 -16.11
CA ALA A 38 -15.00 24.74 -15.76
C ALA A 38 -15.55 25.01 -14.35
N GLU A 39 -16.54 24.24 -13.90
CA GLU A 39 -17.17 24.40 -12.59
C GLU A 39 -16.21 24.01 -11.46
N LEU A 40 -15.48 22.91 -11.64
CA LEU A 40 -14.43 22.49 -10.71
C LEU A 40 -13.29 23.51 -10.66
N LEU A 41 -12.85 24.04 -11.82
CA LEU A 41 -11.82 25.08 -11.87
C LEU A 41 -12.24 26.36 -11.14
N GLU A 42 -13.50 26.80 -11.30
CA GLU A 42 -14.05 27.94 -10.57
C GLU A 42 -14.08 27.67 -9.05
N SER A 43 -14.49 26.46 -8.66
CA SER A 43 -14.53 26.03 -7.26
C SER A 43 -13.14 26.01 -6.60
N ILE A 44 -12.12 25.55 -7.33
CA ILE A 44 -10.72 25.58 -6.92
C ILE A 44 -10.24 27.03 -6.74
N ALA A 45 -10.53 27.92 -7.69
CA ALA A 45 -10.12 29.32 -7.58
C ALA A 45 -10.78 30.03 -6.38
N ALA A 46 -12.07 29.79 -6.16
CA ALA A 46 -12.80 30.32 -5.02
C ALA A 46 -12.27 29.77 -3.68
N ALA A 47 -11.94 28.47 -3.62
CA ALA A 47 -11.33 27.87 -2.45
C ALA A 47 -9.95 28.45 -2.14
N ALA A 48 -9.12 28.71 -3.15
CA ALA A 48 -7.81 29.33 -2.97
C ALA A 48 -7.93 30.72 -2.33
N GLU A 49 -8.88 31.52 -2.79
CA GLU A 49 -9.14 32.85 -2.22
C GLU A 49 -9.67 32.78 -0.79
N ARG A 50 -10.59 31.84 -0.51
CA ARG A 50 -11.09 31.62 0.86
C ARG A 50 -9.96 31.27 1.82
N VAL A 51 -9.04 30.39 1.43
CA VAL A 51 -7.85 30.04 2.23
C VAL A 51 -6.98 31.27 2.47
N ARG A 52 -6.61 32.02 1.41
CA ARG A 52 -5.77 33.22 1.56
C ARG A 52 -6.41 34.30 2.43
N SER A 53 -7.73 34.37 2.47
CA SER A 53 -8.44 35.34 3.31
C SER A 53 -8.45 34.96 4.79
N ASP A 54 -7.94 33.79 5.20
CA ASP A 54 -7.82 33.40 6.61
C ASP A 54 -6.58 34.02 7.27
N THR A 55 -6.63 35.34 7.44
CA THR A 55 -5.53 36.11 8.01
C THR A 55 -5.25 35.76 9.47
N CYS A 56 -6.21 35.16 10.19
CA CYS A 56 -6.00 34.76 11.58
C CYS A 56 -4.90 33.70 11.68
N PHE A 57 -4.99 32.65 10.86
CA PHE A 57 -3.99 31.58 10.84
C PHE A 57 -2.70 31.97 10.12
N ARG A 58 -2.81 32.80 9.07
CA ARG A 58 -1.67 33.22 8.25
C ARG A 58 -0.75 34.22 8.95
N GLU A 59 -1.31 35.20 9.67
CA GLU A 59 -0.55 36.38 10.12
C GLU A 59 -0.27 36.39 11.61
N ARG A 60 -1.02 35.64 12.43
CA ARG A 60 -0.83 35.63 13.89
C ARG A 60 0.09 34.51 14.33
N GLU A 61 0.94 34.80 15.30
CA GLU A 61 1.79 33.80 15.96
C GLU A 61 0.95 32.92 16.90
N ASP A 62 0.10 33.53 17.73
CA ASP A 62 -0.87 32.85 18.60
C ASP A 62 -2.21 32.68 17.88
N VAL A 63 -2.56 31.42 17.61
CA VAL A 63 -3.78 31.00 16.90
C VAL A 63 -4.84 30.42 17.84
N SER A 64 -4.66 30.52 19.16
CA SER A 64 -5.62 30.02 20.16
C SER A 64 -7.00 30.67 20.08
N THR A 65 -7.06 31.91 19.56
CA THR A 65 -8.30 32.67 19.35
C THR A 65 -8.87 32.55 17.93
N CYS A 66 -8.17 31.86 17.03
CA CYS A 66 -8.65 31.64 15.67
C CYS A 66 -9.78 30.60 15.64
N ALA A 67 -10.54 30.57 14.54
CA ALA A 67 -11.67 29.67 14.40
C ALA A 67 -11.19 28.23 14.14
N TRP A 68 -11.22 27.40 15.19
CA TRP A 68 -10.98 25.97 15.12
C TRP A 68 -12.30 25.19 15.09
N VAL A 69 -12.27 24.00 14.50
CA VAL A 69 -13.38 23.03 14.55
C VAL A 69 -12.85 21.66 14.95
N ALA A 70 -13.61 20.95 15.78
CA ALA A 70 -13.44 19.52 16.00
C ALA A 70 -14.43 18.78 15.08
N SER A 71 -13.93 18.01 14.14
CA SER A 71 -14.75 17.22 13.22
C SER A 71 -14.51 15.75 13.49
N THR A 72 -15.58 15.04 13.81
CA THR A 72 -15.59 13.58 13.88
C THR A 72 -16.09 13.03 12.54
N HIS A 73 -15.44 11.98 12.05
CA HIS A 73 -15.87 11.23 10.87
C HIS A 73 -16.33 9.85 11.28
N GLU A 74 -17.50 9.50 10.76
CA GLU A 74 -18.14 8.21 10.97
C GLU A 74 -18.14 7.48 9.62
N PRO A 75 -17.18 6.56 9.37
CA PRO A 75 -17.01 5.92 8.07
C PRO A 75 -18.30 5.32 7.49
N ALA A 76 -19.15 4.74 8.33
CA ALA A 76 -20.41 4.14 7.90
C ALA A 76 -21.45 5.15 7.34
N LEU A 77 -21.39 6.41 7.77
CA LEU A 77 -22.32 7.47 7.33
C LEU A 77 -21.72 8.34 6.23
N ASP A 78 -20.41 8.57 6.29
CA ASP A 78 -19.69 9.48 5.41
C ASP A 78 -19.16 8.80 4.14
N PHE A 79 -19.14 7.46 4.09
CA PHE A 79 -18.73 6.73 2.89
C PHE A 79 -19.73 6.93 1.75
N ALA A 80 -19.24 7.49 0.66
CA ALA A 80 -20.04 7.78 -0.52
C ALA A 80 -19.11 7.84 -1.73
N MET A 81 -18.89 6.71 -2.42
CA MET A 81 -18.13 6.67 -3.66
C MET A 81 -19.08 6.38 -4.82
N THR A 82 -19.08 7.23 -5.85
CA THR A 82 -19.88 7.02 -7.08
C THR A 82 -19.37 5.78 -7.84
N ASP A 83 -18.08 5.77 -8.17
CA ASP A 83 -17.43 4.72 -8.95
C ASP A 83 -16.69 3.74 -8.04
N SER A 84 -17.41 2.93 -7.26
CA SER A 84 -16.80 1.91 -6.40
C SER A 84 -16.84 0.51 -7.00
N THR A 85 -15.72 -0.21 -6.95
CA THR A 85 -15.72 -1.67 -7.22
C THR A 85 -16.36 -2.47 -6.08
N GLY A 86 -16.52 -1.86 -4.91
CA GLY A 86 -16.96 -2.51 -3.67
C GLY A 86 -15.92 -3.44 -3.02
N GLU A 87 -14.78 -3.69 -3.66
CA GLU A 87 -13.65 -4.49 -3.16
C GLU A 87 -12.66 -3.56 -2.43
N ALA A 88 -12.60 -3.65 -1.10
CA ALA A 88 -11.85 -2.71 -0.28
C ALA A 88 -10.36 -3.08 -0.12
N ILE A 89 -9.53 -2.04 0.08
CA ILE A 89 -8.14 -2.14 0.52
C ILE A 89 -8.09 -1.98 2.03
N LEU A 90 -7.55 -2.97 2.75
CA LEU A 90 -7.12 -2.82 4.14
C LEU A 90 -5.67 -2.32 4.18
N ILE A 91 -5.44 -1.21 4.87
CA ILE A 91 -4.10 -0.75 5.24
C ILE A 91 -3.87 -1.12 6.70
N ALA A 92 -3.01 -2.10 6.94
CA ALA A 92 -2.64 -2.55 8.28
C ALA A 92 -1.31 -1.89 8.68
N ASP A 93 -1.38 -0.79 9.42
CA ASP A 93 -0.22 0.07 9.71
C ASP A 93 -0.45 0.95 10.96
N ASP A 94 0.51 1.81 11.28
CA ASP A 94 0.44 2.79 12.37
C ASP A 94 -0.33 4.04 11.94
N PHE A 95 -1.48 4.27 12.57
CA PHE A 95 -2.34 5.44 12.40
C PHE A 95 -2.58 6.16 13.73
N ARG A 96 -1.59 6.17 14.64
CA ARG A 96 -1.69 6.89 15.94
C ARG A 96 -2.10 8.35 15.81
N PHE A 97 -1.71 9.00 14.72
CA PHE A 97 -2.12 10.36 14.40
C PHE A 97 -2.90 10.36 13.09
N VAL A 98 -4.05 11.04 13.09
CA VAL A 98 -4.89 11.15 11.90
C VAL A 98 -4.36 12.27 11.01
N SER A 99 -4.00 11.95 9.77
CA SER A 99 -3.53 12.97 8.83
C SER A 99 -4.68 13.88 8.36
N PRO A 100 -4.45 15.21 8.22
CA PRO A 100 -5.38 16.11 7.54
C PRO A 100 -5.70 15.70 6.10
N LEU A 101 -4.80 14.99 5.42
CA LEU A 101 -5.03 14.38 4.10
C LEU A 101 -6.31 13.55 4.06
N MET A 102 -6.56 12.77 5.12
CA MET A 102 -7.68 11.85 5.19
C MET A 102 -9.02 12.57 5.22
N LEU A 103 -9.06 13.83 5.65
CA LEU A 103 -10.29 14.63 5.61
C LEU A 103 -10.81 14.83 4.18
N ARG A 104 -9.89 14.99 3.21
CA ARG A 104 -10.24 15.14 1.78
C ARG A 104 -10.81 13.85 1.20
N TYR A 105 -10.32 12.70 1.64
CA TYR A 105 -10.76 11.39 1.12
C TYR A 105 -11.69 10.66 2.09
N ARG A 106 -12.32 11.36 3.03
CA ARG A 106 -13.21 10.76 4.02
C ARG A 106 -14.34 9.94 3.38
N ASN A 107 -14.80 10.34 2.20
CA ASN A 107 -15.83 9.63 1.44
C ASN A 107 -15.38 8.26 0.91
N ARG A 108 -14.07 7.98 0.97
CA ARG A 108 -13.46 6.72 0.54
C ARG A 108 -13.10 5.81 1.71
N LEU A 109 -13.13 6.34 2.94
CA LEU A 109 -12.89 5.57 4.14
C LEU A 109 -14.15 4.78 4.48
N ARG A 110 -14.13 3.48 4.19
CA ARG A 110 -15.23 2.56 4.46
C ARG A 110 -15.25 2.07 5.90
N GLY A 111 -14.08 2.03 6.54
CA GLY A 111 -13.94 1.61 7.92
C GLY A 111 -12.61 2.07 8.51
N VAL A 112 -12.62 2.31 9.83
CA VAL A 112 -11.42 2.55 10.61
C VAL A 112 -11.48 1.61 11.81
N LEU A 113 -10.46 0.79 11.94
CA LEU A 113 -10.37 -0.27 12.91
C LEU A 113 -9.20 0.00 13.85
N ARG A 114 -9.35 -0.41 15.11
CA ARG A 114 -8.28 -0.39 16.10
C ARG A 114 -8.32 -1.68 16.91
N THR A 115 -7.14 -2.16 17.29
CA THR A 115 -7.00 -3.24 18.28
C THR A 115 -7.32 -2.70 19.67
N THR A 116 -8.24 -3.34 20.39
CA THR A 116 -8.59 -3.00 21.78
C THR A 116 -7.68 -3.72 22.78
N ASP A 117 -7.70 -3.31 24.05
CA ASP A 117 -6.86 -3.88 25.10
C ASP A 117 -7.09 -5.39 25.33
N ASP A 118 -8.32 -5.86 25.09
CA ASP A 118 -8.65 -7.29 25.17
C ASP A 118 -8.15 -8.09 23.95
N GLY A 119 -7.59 -7.42 22.95
CA GLY A 119 -7.09 -8.01 21.72
C GLY A 119 -8.15 -8.22 20.66
N THR A 120 -9.39 -7.75 20.83
CA THR A 120 -10.34 -7.73 19.72
C THR A 120 -10.05 -6.57 18.75
N VAL A 121 -10.61 -6.63 17.56
CA VAL A 121 -10.60 -5.51 16.60
C VAL A 121 -11.96 -4.85 16.68
N ALA A 122 -12.01 -3.51 16.75
CA ALA A 122 -13.26 -2.76 16.81
C ALA A 122 -13.24 -1.57 15.86
N THR A 123 -14.42 -1.17 15.39
CA THR A 123 -14.58 0.09 14.66
C THR A 123 -14.31 1.29 15.56
N THR A 124 -13.64 2.30 15.03
CA THR A 124 -13.43 3.58 15.70
C THR A 124 -13.77 4.72 14.74
N GLN A 125 -13.84 5.92 15.29
CA GLN A 125 -14.04 7.16 14.54
C GLN A 125 -12.72 7.91 14.40
N LEU A 126 -12.59 8.69 13.32
CA LEU A 126 -11.50 9.65 13.20
C LEU A 126 -11.98 10.99 13.73
N THR A 127 -11.11 11.71 14.42
CA THR A 127 -11.38 13.07 14.86
C THR A 127 -10.23 13.97 14.47
N TRP A 128 -10.54 15.07 13.78
CA TRP A 128 -9.59 16.12 13.46
C TRP A 128 -9.92 17.38 14.26
N HIS A 129 -8.87 18.04 14.74
CA HIS A 129 -8.97 19.39 15.25
C HIS A 129 -8.19 20.31 14.32
N VAL A 130 -8.91 21.09 13.51
CA VAL A 130 -8.34 21.84 12.37
C VAL A 130 -8.97 23.22 12.26
N PRO A 131 -8.35 24.18 11.55
CA PRO A 131 -8.98 25.46 11.21
C PRO A 131 -10.33 25.24 10.52
N LEU A 132 -11.36 26.01 10.89
CA LEU A 132 -12.70 25.87 10.32
C LEU A 132 -12.69 26.01 8.80
N ARG A 133 -12.01 27.05 8.27
CA ARG A 133 -11.94 27.28 6.82
C ARG A 133 -11.16 26.20 6.08
N PHE A 134 -10.11 25.65 6.70
CA PHE A 134 -9.43 24.48 6.16
C PHE A 134 -10.41 23.32 6.05
N HIS A 135 -11.14 22.99 7.13
CA HIS A 135 -12.13 21.93 7.12
C HIS A 135 -13.19 22.10 6.02
N GLU A 136 -13.78 23.29 5.90
CA GLU A 136 -14.77 23.60 4.86
C GLU A 136 -14.22 23.38 3.45
N VAL A 137 -12.98 23.83 3.19
CA VAL A 137 -12.32 23.65 1.89
C VAL A 137 -12.03 22.18 1.61
N MET A 138 -11.39 21.46 2.55
CA MET A 138 -11.08 20.03 2.39
C MET A 138 -12.33 19.21 2.13
N THR A 139 -13.39 19.46 2.89
CA THR A 139 -14.65 18.73 2.80
C THR A 139 -15.43 19.04 1.52
N SER A 140 -15.30 20.25 0.97
CA SER A 140 -15.90 20.59 -0.33
C SER A 140 -15.34 19.78 -1.50
N PHE A 141 -14.13 19.23 -1.38
CA PHE A 141 -13.51 18.34 -2.38
C PHE A 141 -13.56 16.86 -1.99
N SER A 142 -14.37 16.51 -0.98
CA SER A 142 -14.62 15.13 -0.52
C SER A 142 -15.97 14.58 -1.01
N GLY A 143 -16.49 15.09 -2.13
CA GLY A 143 -17.74 14.63 -2.73
C GLY A 143 -17.62 13.19 -3.26
N PRO A 144 -18.72 12.59 -3.73
CA PRO A 144 -18.73 11.17 -4.05
C PRO A 144 -17.91 10.78 -5.28
N ASP A 145 -17.64 11.75 -6.15
CA ASP A 145 -16.77 11.57 -7.31
C ASP A 145 -15.30 11.73 -6.91
N PHE A 146 -14.43 10.92 -7.52
CA PHE A 146 -13.00 11.04 -7.30
C PHE A 146 -12.45 12.24 -8.06
N ILE A 147 -11.92 13.21 -7.31
CA ILE A 147 -11.14 14.33 -7.84
C ILE A 147 -9.66 13.97 -7.63
N PRO A 148 -8.81 13.91 -8.67
CA PRO A 148 -7.36 13.73 -8.52
C PRO A 148 -6.70 14.89 -7.77
N ALA A 149 -5.71 14.61 -6.90
CA ALA A 149 -4.99 15.65 -6.16
C ALA A 149 -4.30 16.65 -7.10
N GLU A 150 -3.80 16.17 -8.24
CA GLU A 150 -3.14 17.00 -9.25
C GLU A 150 -4.05 18.11 -9.80
N TRP A 151 -5.36 17.89 -9.88
CA TRP A 151 -6.30 18.93 -10.31
C TRP A 151 -6.44 20.05 -9.28
N LEU A 152 -6.13 19.76 -8.01
CA LEU A 152 -6.18 20.71 -6.92
C LEU A 152 -4.86 21.48 -6.70
N ARG A 153 -3.85 21.29 -7.56
CA ARG A 153 -2.49 21.84 -7.42
C ARG A 153 -2.45 23.34 -7.08
N ALA A 154 -3.37 24.13 -7.64
CA ALA A 154 -3.48 25.56 -7.37
C ALA A 154 -3.78 25.90 -5.89
N LEU A 155 -4.31 24.95 -5.11
CA LEU A 155 -4.58 25.09 -3.68
C LEU A 155 -3.37 24.80 -2.79
N ARG A 156 -2.38 24.07 -3.29
CA ARG A 156 -1.23 23.62 -2.48
C ARG A 156 -0.52 24.78 -1.79
N ILE A 157 -0.04 25.77 -2.55
CA ILE A 157 0.68 26.92 -1.98
C ILE A 157 -0.20 27.70 -0.99
N PRO A 158 -1.44 28.11 -1.33
CA PRO A 158 -2.33 28.77 -0.38
C PRO A 158 -2.52 28.00 0.93
N VAL A 159 -2.76 26.69 0.87
CA VAL A 159 -2.99 25.85 2.04
C VAL A 159 -1.73 25.71 2.88
N ASP A 160 -0.58 25.44 2.24
CA ASP A 160 0.71 25.28 2.93
C ASP A 160 1.11 26.57 3.65
N GLU A 161 1.03 27.73 2.98
CA GLU A 161 1.38 29.03 3.55
C GLU A 161 0.46 29.44 4.71
N THR A 162 -0.83 29.08 4.63
CA THR A 162 -1.84 29.51 5.62
C THR A 162 -1.89 28.57 6.83
N TYR A 163 -1.76 27.25 6.62
CA TYR A 163 -2.02 26.24 7.66
C TYR A 163 -0.87 25.26 7.90
N GLY A 164 0.12 25.17 7.00
CA GLY A 164 1.16 24.13 7.03
C GLY A 164 1.93 24.07 8.35
N ALA A 165 2.35 25.22 8.87
CA ALA A 165 3.07 25.31 10.14
C ALA A 165 2.21 24.95 11.37
N ARG A 166 0.87 24.91 11.23
CA ARG A 166 -0.09 24.73 12.34
C ARG A 166 -0.64 23.32 12.43
N LEU A 167 -0.89 22.70 11.28
CA LEU A 167 -1.47 21.37 11.23
C LEU A 167 -0.44 20.26 11.46
N GLY A 168 0.86 20.59 11.34
CA GLY A 168 1.95 19.63 11.44
C GLY A 168 1.87 18.58 10.33
N SER A 169 2.96 17.86 10.09
CA SER A 169 2.92 16.78 9.10
C SER A 169 2.14 15.56 9.62
N GLY A 170 1.96 15.40 10.94
CA GLY A 170 1.19 14.30 11.56
C GLY A 170 1.51 12.91 11.00
N ALA A 171 2.67 12.76 10.35
CA ALA A 171 2.88 11.72 9.37
C ALA A 171 3.37 10.48 10.09
N THR A 172 2.44 9.65 10.54
CA THR A 172 2.77 8.27 10.84
C THR A 172 3.12 7.54 9.56
N HIS A 173 3.77 6.39 9.72
CA HIS A 173 4.11 5.51 8.61
C HIS A 173 2.86 5.14 7.78
N GLY A 174 1.74 4.80 8.43
CA GLY A 174 0.47 4.49 7.78
C GLY A 174 -0.11 5.65 6.96
N ASN A 175 0.07 6.90 7.39
CA ASN A 175 -0.41 8.07 6.63
C ASN A 175 0.29 8.21 5.27
N PHE A 176 1.58 7.86 5.19
CA PHE A 176 2.31 7.87 3.93
C PHE A 176 1.88 6.72 3.00
N VAL A 177 1.68 5.53 3.56
CA VAL A 177 1.11 4.38 2.85
C VAL A 177 -0.28 4.69 2.29
N PHE A 178 -1.13 5.34 3.09
CA PHE A 178 -2.43 5.84 2.64
C PHE A 178 -2.29 6.82 1.46
N ALA A 179 -1.37 7.79 1.55
CA ALA A 179 -1.13 8.78 0.51
C ALA A 179 -0.66 8.17 -0.83
N LEU A 180 0.05 7.05 -0.79
CA LEU A 180 0.45 6.28 -1.97
C LEU A 180 -0.73 5.52 -2.60
N LEU A 181 -1.58 4.90 -1.77
CA LEU A 181 -2.66 4.04 -2.25
C LEU A 181 -3.88 4.81 -2.75
N VAL A 182 -4.25 5.89 -2.08
CA VAL A 182 -5.52 6.58 -2.33
C VAL A 182 -5.58 7.18 -3.73
N GLU A 183 -4.52 7.84 -4.20
CA GLU A 183 -4.48 8.40 -5.55
C GLU A 183 -4.23 7.34 -6.64
N ALA A 184 -3.57 6.23 -6.32
CA ALA A 184 -3.27 5.18 -7.30
C ALA A 184 -4.47 4.27 -7.63
N ASN A 185 -5.45 4.16 -6.71
CA ASN A 185 -6.55 3.20 -6.77
C ASN A 185 -7.91 3.91 -6.59
N PRO A 186 -8.34 4.77 -7.53
CA PRO A 186 -9.45 5.71 -7.30
C PRO A 186 -10.82 5.06 -7.07
N GLN A 187 -11.02 3.81 -7.51
CA GLN A 187 -12.30 3.09 -7.40
C GLN A 187 -12.37 2.12 -6.20
N GLN A 188 -11.28 1.98 -5.44
CA GLN A 188 -11.21 1.09 -4.29
C GLN A 188 -11.57 1.85 -3.00
N PRO A 189 -12.54 1.35 -2.22
CA PRO A 189 -12.75 1.77 -0.83
C PRO A 189 -11.53 1.46 0.03
N ILE A 190 -11.28 2.24 1.07
CA ILE A 190 -10.16 2.05 1.99
C ILE A 190 -10.69 1.73 3.39
N VAL A 191 -10.12 0.70 4.01
CA VAL A 191 -10.27 0.39 5.42
C VAL A 191 -8.92 0.59 6.09
N LEU A 192 -8.88 1.40 7.14
CA LEU A 192 -7.67 1.58 7.95
C LEU A 192 -7.73 0.62 9.13
N TRP A 193 -6.62 -0.01 9.45
CA TRP A 193 -6.45 -0.72 10.72
C TRP A 193 -5.20 -0.23 11.43
N ASP A 194 -5.44 0.52 12.51
CA ASP A 194 -4.44 1.00 13.44
C ASP A 194 -4.01 -0.14 14.36
N ASP A 195 -2.90 -0.79 14.02
CA ASP A 195 -2.35 -1.91 14.78
C ASP A 195 -0.86 -1.72 15.06
N HIS A 196 -0.50 -1.75 16.34
CA HIS A 196 0.87 -1.52 16.82
C HIS A 196 1.57 -2.83 17.20
N GLY A 197 1.01 -3.98 16.83
CA GLY A 197 1.55 -5.31 17.08
C GLY A 197 1.81 -5.54 18.57
N PHE A 198 3.04 -5.89 18.92
CA PHE A 198 3.46 -6.12 20.31
C PHE A 198 3.47 -4.86 21.20
N ARG A 199 3.13 -3.68 20.68
CA ARG A 199 2.89 -2.50 21.53
C ARG A 199 1.50 -2.53 22.17
N ASP A 200 0.54 -3.22 21.57
CA ASP A 200 -0.85 -3.30 22.03
C ASP A 200 -1.10 -4.44 23.04
N VAL A 201 -0.12 -5.32 23.25
CA VAL A 201 -0.24 -6.40 24.24
C VAL A 201 0.09 -5.92 25.66
N PRO A 202 -0.51 -6.54 26.70
CA PRO A 202 -0.18 -6.27 28.10
C PRO A 202 1.32 -6.37 28.39
N LEU A 203 1.84 -5.39 29.14
CA LEU A 203 3.28 -5.25 29.37
C LEU A 203 3.87 -6.43 30.15
N ASP A 204 3.13 -6.96 31.11
CA ASP A 204 3.50 -8.13 31.91
C ASP A 204 3.65 -9.39 31.04
N ALA A 205 2.68 -9.65 30.15
CA ALA A 205 2.76 -10.76 29.20
C ALA A 205 3.92 -10.59 28.21
N PHE A 206 4.14 -9.37 27.72
CA PHE A 206 5.26 -9.08 26.82
C PHE A 206 6.61 -9.25 27.52
N CYS A 207 6.77 -8.70 28.72
CA CYS A 207 8.03 -8.67 29.47
C CYS A 207 8.33 -9.93 30.30
N ASP A 208 7.51 -10.99 30.20
CA ASP A 208 7.87 -12.30 30.75
C ASP A 208 9.09 -12.91 30.04
N THR A 209 10.10 -13.30 30.81
CA THR A 209 11.40 -13.82 30.30
C THR A 209 11.47 -15.33 30.19
N THR A 210 10.48 -16.06 30.69
CA THR A 210 10.53 -17.52 30.83
C THR A 210 10.29 -18.24 29.52
N GLY A 211 9.38 -17.70 28.70
CA GLY A 211 8.96 -18.32 27.44
C GLY A 211 8.24 -19.66 27.62
N THR A 212 7.72 -19.97 28.82
CA THR A 212 6.93 -21.19 29.02
C THR A 212 5.60 -21.12 28.25
N PRO A 213 4.97 -22.26 27.94
CA PRO A 213 3.66 -22.27 27.31
C PRO A 213 2.63 -21.41 28.04
N GLU A 214 2.62 -21.45 29.38
CA GLU A 214 1.71 -20.69 30.24
C GLU A 214 1.97 -19.18 30.16
N ALA A 215 3.23 -18.76 30.12
CA ALA A 215 3.61 -17.35 29.99
C ALA A 215 3.30 -16.76 28.62
N LEU A 216 3.32 -17.59 27.57
CA LEU A 216 2.99 -17.19 26.20
C LEU A 216 1.48 -17.17 25.93
N GLU A 217 0.68 -17.83 26.76
CA GLU A 217 -0.75 -18.00 26.53
C GLU A 217 -1.54 -16.68 26.44
N PRO A 218 -1.29 -15.65 27.28
CA PRO A 218 -1.96 -14.37 27.13
C PRO A 218 -1.69 -13.70 25.77
N LEU A 219 -0.48 -13.82 25.24
CA LEU A 219 -0.11 -13.30 23.92
C LEU A 219 -0.80 -14.07 22.79
N ARG A 220 -0.84 -15.41 22.89
CA ARG A 220 -1.56 -16.27 21.93
C ARG A 220 -3.06 -15.96 21.91
N GLU A 221 -3.65 -15.82 23.08
CA GLU A 221 -5.08 -15.54 23.20
C GLU A 221 -5.42 -14.15 22.66
N HIS A 222 -4.60 -13.14 22.95
CA HIS A 222 -4.75 -11.80 22.37
C HIS A 222 -4.68 -11.86 20.84
N ALA A 223 -3.68 -12.53 20.27
CA ALA A 223 -3.54 -12.68 18.82
C ALA A 223 -4.70 -13.48 18.19
N ARG A 224 -5.23 -14.50 18.86
CA ARG A 224 -6.39 -15.27 18.40
C ARG A 224 -7.65 -14.41 18.35
N ARG A 225 -7.95 -13.65 19.41
CA ARG A 225 -9.10 -12.72 19.43
C ARG A 225 -8.98 -11.65 18.35
N LYS A 226 -7.75 -11.18 18.11
CA LYS A 226 -7.44 -10.20 17.06
C LYS A 226 -7.73 -10.79 15.68
N ALA A 227 -7.22 -11.99 15.41
CA ALA A 227 -7.44 -12.71 14.16
C ALA A 227 -8.93 -12.98 13.91
N ASP A 228 -9.66 -13.47 14.91
CA ASP A 228 -11.08 -13.80 14.76
C ASP A 228 -11.93 -12.55 14.49
N SER A 229 -11.66 -11.45 15.19
CA SER A 229 -12.35 -10.18 14.97
C SER A 229 -11.99 -9.59 13.60
N LEU A 230 -10.70 -9.60 13.23
CA LEU A 230 -10.23 -9.08 11.95
C LEU A 230 -10.90 -9.81 10.78
N ARG A 231 -11.02 -11.14 10.84
CA ARG A 231 -11.69 -11.94 9.81
C ARG A 231 -13.13 -11.48 9.57
N ALA A 232 -13.88 -11.20 10.63
CA ALA A 232 -15.25 -10.69 10.52
C ALA A 232 -15.30 -9.32 9.82
N TYR A 233 -14.30 -8.45 10.04
CA TYR A 233 -14.24 -7.15 9.36
C TYR A 233 -13.74 -7.23 7.92
N LEU A 234 -12.85 -8.18 7.58
CA LEU A 234 -12.49 -8.44 6.19
C LEU A 234 -13.75 -8.79 5.38
N ASP A 235 -14.60 -9.65 5.93
CA ASP A 235 -15.88 -10.03 5.31
C ASP A 235 -16.86 -8.85 5.26
N MET A 236 -17.08 -8.17 6.40
CA MET A 236 -18.02 -7.06 6.53
C MET A 236 -17.74 -5.91 5.55
N TYR A 237 -16.47 -5.55 5.37
CA TYR A 237 -16.08 -4.47 4.48
C TYR A 237 -15.71 -4.95 3.07
N ASN A 238 -15.88 -6.24 2.78
CA ASN A 238 -15.45 -6.88 1.52
C ASN A 238 -14.00 -6.51 1.17
N VAL A 239 -13.09 -6.67 2.13
CA VAL A 239 -11.66 -6.48 1.91
C VAL A 239 -11.15 -7.58 1.00
N ARG A 240 -10.56 -7.20 -0.13
CA ARG A 240 -9.95 -8.11 -1.10
C ARG A 240 -8.46 -7.85 -1.31
N PHE A 241 -7.98 -6.76 -0.75
CA PHE A 241 -6.66 -6.22 -0.95
C PHE A 241 -6.09 -5.81 0.40
N ILE A 242 -4.90 -6.26 0.73
CA ILE A 242 -4.22 -5.92 1.97
C ILE A 242 -2.87 -5.30 1.63
N ASN A 243 -2.61 -4.11 2.15
CA ASN A 243 -1.27 -3.57 2.22
C ASN A 243 -0.71 -3.78 3.63
N TYR A 244 0.40 -4.50 3.72
CA TYR A 244 1.12 -4.75 4.96
C TYR A 244 2.56 -4.24 4.82
N SER A 245 2.77 -2.97 5.15
CA SER A 245 4.05 -2.28 4.99
C SER A 245 4.95 -2.36 6.24
N ARG A 246 4.91 -3.50 6.93
CA ARG A 246 5.64 -3.74 8.18
C ARG A 246 6.17 -5.17 8.24
N GLY A 247 7.11 -5.41 9.14
CA GLY A 247 7.64 -6.73 9.46
C GLY A 247 8.04 -6.80 10.93
N THR A 248 8.12 -8.00 11.50
CA THR A 248 8.59 -8.19 12.87
C THR A 248 9.51 -9.40 12.91
N THR A 249 10.74 -9.16 13.35
CA THR A 249 11.81 -10.15 13.50
C THR A 249 12.23 -10.26 14.96
N VAL A 250 13.00 -11.30 15.30
CA VAL A 250 13.62 -11.41 16.63
C VAL A 250 14.44 -10.16 16.99
N HIS A 251 15.12 -9.55 16.01
CA HIS A 251 15.87 -8.32 16.21
C HIS A 251 14.96 -7.14 16.58
N THR A 252 13.91 -6.88 15.81
CA THR A 252 12.97 -5.78 16.13
C THR A 252 12.23 -6.00 17.46
N LEU A 253 11.97 -7.25 17.84
CA LEU A 253 11.41 -7.58 19.15
C LEU A 253 12.37 -7.32 20.29
N ARG A 254 13.67 -7.55 20.07
CA ARG A 254 14.72 -7.23 21.04
C ARG A 254 14.78 -5.72 21.30
N GLU A 255 14.77 -4.91 20.25
CA GLU A 255 14.74 -3.45 20.38
C GLU A 255 13.48 -2.97 21.11
N LEU A 256 12.32 -3.53 20.76
CA LEU A 256 11.07 -3.22 21.44
C LEU A 256 11.10 -3.62 22.92
N TRP A 257 11.68 -4.78 23.24
CA TRP A 257 11.88 -5.25 24.60
C TRP A 257 12.72 -4.28 25.42
N GLU A 258 13.91 -3.94 24.92
CA GLU A 258 14.84 -3.05 25.63
C GLU A 258 14.18 -1.69 25.93
N HIS A 259 13.36 -1.20 24.99
CA HIS A 259 12.60 0.03 25.18
C HIS A 259 11.43 -0.09 26.17
N ARG A 260 10.60 -1.13 26.08
CA ARG A 260 9.37 -1.28 26.89
C ARG A 260 9.61 -1.88 28.27
N CYS A 261 10.46 -2.90 28.36
CA CYS A 261 10.70 -3.67 29.57
C CYS A 261 11.83 -3.10 30.43
N GLN A 262 12.63 -2.17 29.88
CA GLN A 262 13.75 -1.51 30.57
C GLN A 262 14.70 -2.50 31.26
N ALA A 263 14.89 -3.66 30.63
CA ALA A 263 15.68 -4.78 31.14
C ALA A 263 16.41 -5.47 29.97
N PRO A 264 17.50 -6.21 30.23
CA PRO A 264 18.15 -7.01 29.20
C PRO A 264 17.15 -7.95 28.52
N ALA A 265 17.17 -7.98 27.18
CA ALA A 265 16.29 -8.85 26.42
C ALA A 265 16.63 -10.34 26.63
N PRO A 266 15.60 -11.23 26.67
CA PRO A 266 15.81 -12.64 26.89
C PRO A 266 16.52 -13.31 25.70
N ALA A 267 16.75 -14.62 25.83
CA ALA A 267 17.32 -15.43 24.76
C ALA A 267 16.48 -15.36 23.47
N ASN A 268 17.12 -15.46 22.29
CA ASN A 268 16.44 -15.45 20.99
C ASN A 268 15.30 -16.48 20.92
N ALA A 269 15.43 -17.64 21.58
CA ALA A 269 14.38 -18.65 21.62
C ALA A 269 13.07 -18.13 22.26
N VAL A 270 13.16 -17.31 23.31
CA VAL A 270 12.00 -16.70 23.97
C VAL A 270 11.37 -15.63 23.08
N LEU A 271 12.19 -14.76 22.47
CA LEU A 271 11.71 -13.75 21.53
C LEU A 271 11.06 -14.37 20.29
N LEU A 272 11.63 -15.45 19.77
CA LEU A 272 11.05 -16.22 18.67
C LEU A 272 9.72 -16.88 19.07
N ALA A 273 9.63 -17.42 20.29
CA ALA A 273 8.38 -17.99 20.79
C ALA A 273 7.28 -16.92 20.94
N LYS A 274 7.65 -15.70 21.35
CA LYS A 274 6.76 -14.52 21.35
C LYS A 274 6.39 -14.13 19.93
N LEU A 275 7.35 -14.00 19.00
CA LEU A 275 7.07 -13.69 17.60
C LEU A 275 6.01 -14.63 17.00
N LYS A 276 6.13 -15.92 17.28
CA LYS A 276 5.20 -16.94 16.79
C LYS A 276 3.78 -16.81 17.32
N THR A 277 3.52 -16.01 18.36
CA THR A 277 2.13 -15.79 18.83
C THR A 277 1.32 -14.96 17.86
N GLU A 278 1.94 -14.15 17.00
CA GLU A 278 1.24 -13.34 15.97
C GLU A 278 0.78 -14.16 14.76
N GLU A 279 1.16 -15.43 14.67
CA GLU A 279 0.87 -16.28 13.53
C GLU A 279 -0.62 -16.32 13.13
N PRO A 280 -1.60 -16.41 14.05
CA PRO A 280 -3.01 -16.38 13.68
C PRO A 280 -3.43 -15.09 12.94
N VAL A 281 -2.83 -13.95 13.29
CA VAL A 281 -3.11 -12.67 12.65
C VAL A 281 -2.55 -12.67 11.23
N LEU A 282 -1.32 -13.17 11.05
CA LEU A 282 -0.68 -13.29 9.75
C LEU A 282 -1.39 -14.29 8.83
N GLU A 283 -1.97 -15.36 9.38
CA GLU A 283 -2.82 -16.28 8.62
C GLU A 283 -4.09 -15.59 8.10
N VAL A 284 -4.70 -14.69 8.88
CA VAL A 284 -5.84 -13.89 8.39
C VAL A 284 -5.38 -12.92 7.30
N LEU A 285 -4.25 -12.25 7.48
CA LEU A 285 -3.76 -11.29 6.49
C LEU A 285 -3.29 -11.94 5.19
N PHE A 286 -2.70 -13.14 5.24
CA PHE A 286 -1.99 -13.73 4.11
C PHE A 286 -2.58 -15.05 3.58
N GLY A 287 -3.56 -15.60 4.30
CA GLY A 287 -4.22 -16.88 3.98
C GLY A 287 -5.74 -16.77 3.83
N SER A 288 -6.35 -15.59 4.01
CA SER A 288 -7.79 -15.42 3.85
C SER A 288 -8.23 -15.69 2.40
N PRO A 289 -9.29 -16.50 2.17
CA PRO A 289 -9.72 -16.85 0.82
C PRO A 289 -10.15 -15.64 -0.01
N GLY A 290 -9.65 -15.55 -1.25
CA GLY A 290 -10.02 -14.48 -2.16
C GLY A 290 -9.54 -13.09 -1.73
N VAL A 291 -8.47 -13.03 -0.94
CA VAL A 291 -7.84 -11.78 -0.48
C VAL A 291 -6.38 -11.84 -0.88
N PHE A 292 -5.88 -10.80 -1.56
CA PHE A 292 -4.46 -10.65 -1.89
C PHE A 292 -3.76 -9.72 -0.89
N ALA A 293 -2.52 -10.05 -0.52
CA ALA A 293 -1.69 -9.22 0.35
C ALA A 293 -0.36 -8.82 -0.30
N ALA A 294 -0.12 -7.51 -0.37
CA ALA A 294 1.17 -6.91 -0.66
C ALA A 294 1.94 -6.72 0.65
N HIS A 295 3.04 -7.46 0.81
CA HIS A 295 3.89 -7.41 2.00
C HIS A 295 5.20 -6.70 1.68
N ALA A 296 5.55 -5.66 2.42
CA ALA A 296 6.88 -5.07 2.34
C ALA A 296 7.95 -6.11 2.72
N ALA A 297 8.88 -6.42 1.82
CA ALA A 297 9.93 -7.38 2.13
C ALA A 297 10.86 -6.85 3.24
N GLY A 298 11.21 -7.71 4.20
CA GLY A 298 12.17 -7.41 5.26
C GLY A 298 13.63 -7.57 4.79
N ASP A 299 14.52 -6.73 5.32
CA ASP A 299 15.97 -6.90 5.15
C ASP A 299 16.50 -7.98 6.10
N VAL A 300 16.22 -9.23 5.74
CA VAL A 300 16.43 -10.39 6.60
C VAL A 300 17.33 -11.43 5.94
N ASN A 301 18.16 -12.06 6.77
CA ASN A 301 19.15 -13.04 6.34
C ASN A 301 18.94 -14.44 6.96
N SER A 302 18.01 -14.59 7.91
CA SER A 302 17.74 -15.86 8.60
C SER A 302 16.23 -16.15 8.68
N PRO A 303 15.76 -17.27 8.11
CA PRO A 303 14.38 -17.72 8.27
C PRO A 303 14.06 -18.16 9.70
N GLU A 304 15.07 -18.55 10.49
CA GLU A 304 14.88 -18.92 11.90
C GLU A 304 14.52 -17.70 12.76
N GLU A 305 15.10 -16.53 12.47
CA GLU A 305 14.87 -15.29 13.22
C GLU A 305 13.76 -14.41 12.63
N SER A 306 13.34 -14.68 11.39
CA SER A 306 12.33 -13.92 10.66
C SER A 306 11.38 -14.85 9.88
N PRO A 307 10.72 -15.82 10.54
CA PRO A 307 10.00 -16.92 9.87
C PRO A 307 8.86 -16.43 8.96
N PHE A 308 8.37 -15.22 9.18
CA PHE A 308 7.27 -14.65 8.42
C PHE A 308 7.71 -13.84 7.20
N ASP A 309 8.99 -13.51 7.05
CA ASP A 309 9.52 -12.74 5.91
C ASP A 309 9.99 -13.62 4.74
N PHE A 310 9.99 -14.94 4.92
CA PHE A 310 10.41 -15.93 3.92
C PHE A 310 9.21 -16.56 3.18
N PRO A 311 9.43 -17.25 2.04
CA PRO A 311 8.35 -17.91 1.33
C PRO A 311 7.73 -18.99 2.22
N SER A 312 6.41 -19.13 2.18
CA SER A 312 5.68 -20.10 3.01
C SER A 312 4.40 -20.52 2.31
N GLU A 313 4.18 -21.83 2.21
CA GLU A 313 2.93 -22.40 1.67
C GLU A 313 1.70 -22.02 2.51
N ARG A 314 1.90 -21.61 3.77
CA ARG A 314 0.81 -21.13 4.65
C ARG A 314 0.30 -19.74 4.28
N PHE A 315 1.06 -18.99 3.49
CA PHE A 315 0.76 -17.63 3.08
C PHE A 315 0.64 -17.53 1.55
N PRO A 316 -0.25 -18.33 0.93
CA PRO A 316 -0.30 -18.47 -0.53
C PRO A 316 -0.79 -17.21 -1.24
N ASN A 317 -1.50 -16.33 -0.54
CA ASN A 317 -2.11 -15.14 -1.12
C ASN A 317 -1.26 -13.87 -0.95
N ARG A 318 0.02 -14.04 -0.62
CA ARG A 318 0.94 -12.95 -0.32
C ARG A 318 2.04 -12.83 -1.37
N LEU A 319 2.36 -11.60 -1.73
CA LEU A 319 3.55 -11.26 -2.49
C LEU A 319 4.47 -10.35 -1.66
N ARG A 320 5.73 -10.76 -1.48
CA ARG A 320 6.75 -9.98 -0.78
C ARG A 320 7.46 -9.07 -1.78
N ILE A 321 7.41 -7.77 -1.50
CA ILE A 321 7.74 -6.74 -2.47
C ILE A 321 9.02 -6.02 -2.02
N GLY A 322 10.05 -6.19 -2.83
CA GLY A 322 11.29 -5.42 -2.81
C GLY A 322 11.21 -4.21 -3.74
N PHE A 323 12.28 -3.44 -3.77
CA PHE A 323 12.42 -2.34 -4.71
C PHE A 323 13.75 -2.36 -5.46
N PHE A 324 13.78 -1.67 -6.58
CA PHE A 324 15.01 -1.16 -7.17
C PHE A 324 14.78 0.30 -7.57
N ALA A 325 15.85 1.04 -7.76
CA ALA A 325 15.80 2.48 -7.98
C ALA A 325 16.66 2.84 -9.19
N THR A 326 16.02 3.05 -10.34
CA THR A 326 16.66 3.51 -11.58
C THR A 326 15.76 4.50 -12.30
N LEU A 327 16.37 5.45 -13.02
CA LEU A 327 15.62 6.41 -13.83
C LEU A 327 15.21 5.83 -15.19
N GLU A 328 15.99 4.87 -15.68
CA GLU A 328 15.75 4.16 -16.93
C GLU A 328 15.94 2.68 -16.65
N SER A 329 14.84 1.94 -16.51
CA SER A 329 14.92 0.50 -16.22
C SER A 329 15.23 -0.33 -17.46
N GLY A 330 14.83 0.16 -18.65
CA GLY A 330 14.91 -0.59 -19.91
C GLY A 330 13.98 -1.81 -19.95
N LEU A 331 13.12 -1.99 -18.95
CA LEU A 331 12.18 -3.08 -18.85
C LEU A 331 10.91 -2.77 -19.66
N ASP A 332 10.36 -3.77 -20.34
CA ASP A 332 9.04 -3.68 -20.94
C ASP A 332 7.91 -3.89 -19.91
N ALA A 333 6.65 -3.82 -20.37
CA ALA A 333 5.45 -3.95 -19.53
C ALA A 333 5.31 -5.31 -18.81
N MET A 334 6.12 -6.29 -19.18
CA MET A 334 6.17 -7.62 -18.54
C MET A 334 7.44 -7.82 -17.69
N GLY A 335 8.29 -6.80 -17.58
CA GLY A 335 9.57 -6.87 -16.87
C GLY A 335 10.71 -7.51 -17.67
N ARG A 336 10.56 -7.68 -18.99
CA ARG A 336 11.63 -8.20 -19.85
C ARG A 336 12.53 -7.07 -20.30
N GLY A 337 13.84 -7.29 -20.27
CA GLY A 337 14.81 -6.26 -20.65
C GLY A 337 16.22 -6.59 -20.16
N PRO A 338 17.17 -5.65 -20.31
CA PRO A 338 18.50 -5.79 -19.75
C PRO A 338 18.45 -5.77 -18.23
N LEU A 339 19.04 -6.80 -17.60
CA LEU A 339 19.11 -6.92 -16.14
C LEU A 339 20.40 -6.35 -15.56
N GLU A 340 21.39 -6.07 -16.41
CA GLU A 340 22.67 -5.53 -16.01
C GLU A 340 22.48 -4.16 -15.34
N GLY A 341 22.98 -4.01 -14.12
CA GLY A 341 22.87 -2.77 -13.35
C GLY A 341 21.61 -2.63 -12.50
N LEU A 342 20.58 -3.48 -12.69
CA LEU A 342 19.44 -3.52 -11.78
C LEU A 342 19.87 -4.13 -10.44
N ARG A 343 19.64 -3.38 -9.36
CA ARG A 343 19.99 -3.79 -7.99
C ARG A 343 18.74 -3.75 -7.11
N GLY A 344 18.17 -4.93 -6.88
CA GLY A 344 17.07 -5.12 -5.95
C GLY A 344 17.52 -5.02 -4.49
N TRP A 345 16.64 -4.51 -3.64
CA TRP A 345 16.73 -4.55 -2.19
C TRP A 345 15.35 -4.88 -1.59
N PRO A 346 15.26 -5.72 -0.54
CA PRO A 346 16.32 -6.52 0.10
C PRO A 346 16.82 -7.67 -0.78
N GLY A 347 17.62 -8.58 -0.21
CA GLY A 347 18.13 -9.76 -0.94
C GLY A 347 17.01 -10.68 -1.47
N PRO A 348 17.27 -11.42 -2.57
CA PRO A 348 16.24 -12.17 -3.32
C PRO A 348 15.59 -13.32 -2.55
N GLN A 349 16.18 -13.76 -1.43
CA GLN A 349 15.59 -14.78 -0.57
C GLN A 349 14.28 -14.34 0.11
N ALA A 350 14.14 -13.03 0.38
CA ALA A 350 13.01 -12.45 1.08
C ALA A 350 12.00 -11.76 0.14
N VAL A 351 12.26 -11.78 -1.17
CA VAL A 351 11.52 -10.98 -2.16
C VAL A 351 10.94 -11.89 -3.25
N ASP A 352 9.67 -11.66 -3.58
CA ASP A 352 9.01 -12.31 -4.73
C ASP A 352 9.11 -11.44 -6.00
N VAL A 353 8.99 -10.11 -5.84
CA VAL A 353 9.06 -9.12 -6.92
C VAL A 353 9.78 -7.84 -6.47
N TYR A 354 10.58 -7.26 -7.35
CA TYR A 354 11.20 -5.94 -7.21
C TYR A 354 10.51 -4.95 -8.15
N LEU A 355 10.05 -3.82 -7.62
CA LEU A 355 9.43 -2.78 -8.43
C LEU A 355 10.30 -1.52 -8.48
N ASN A 356 10.35 -0.86 -9.64
CA ASN A 356 11.07 0.39 -9.78
C ASN A 356 10.34 1.52 -9.05
N SER A 357 11.06 2.33 -8.29
CA SER A 357 10.51 3.59 -7.74
C SER A 357 10.55 4.74 -8.73
N GLY A 358 11.39 4.66 -9.76
CA GLY A 358 11.62 5.76 -10.70
C GLY A 358 12.33 6.97 -10.06
N VAL A 359 12.88 6.82 -8.85
CA VAL A 359 13.56 7.87 -8.09
C VAL A 359 14.94 7.40 -7.65
N ALA A 360 15.98 8.20 -7.90
CA ALA A 360 17.34 7.89 -7.49
C ALA A 360 17.48 7.87 -5.96
N PRO A 361 18.27 6.94 -5.39
CA PRO A 361 18.37 6.76 -3.93
C PRO A 361 19.24 7.82 -3.23
N VAL A 362 19.85 8.75 -3.98
CA VAL A 362 20.80 9.76 -3.48
C VAL A 362 20.31 11.16 -3.80
N ARG A 363 20.47 12.09 -2.84
CA ARG A 363 20.16 13.52 -3.02
C ARG A 363 20.88 14.07 -4.27
N PRO A 364 20.22 14.87 -5.13
CA PRO A 364 18.93 15.54 -4.90
C PRO A 364 17.68 14.69 -5.22
N PHE A 365 17.79 13.36 -5.27
CA PHE A 365 16.70 12.44 -5.57
C PHE A 365 16.08 12.72 -6.94
N ALA A 366 16.95 12.79 -7.96
CA ALA A 366 16.51 12.90 -9.34
C ALA A 366 15.47 11.80 -9.65
N TYR A 367 14.48 12.11 -10.46
CA TYR A 367 13.41 11.20 -10.80
C TYR A 367 13.21 11.12 -12.31
N SER A 368 12.74 9.95 -12.76
CA SER A 368 12.34 9.70 -14.14
C SER A 368 11.05 10.47 -14.48
N PRO A 369 10.61 10.49 -15.75
CA PRO A 369 9.28 11.00 -16.10
C PRO A 369 8.12 10.24 -15.43
N THR A 370 8.33 9.04 -14.90
CA THR A 370 7.28 8.21 -14.28
C THR A 370 7.67 7.78 -12.85
N PRO A 371 7.88 8.72 -11.91
CA PRO A 371 8.26 8.36 -10.56
C PRO A 371 7.08 7.83 -9.75
N LEU A 372 7.38 7.14 -8.66
CA LEU A 372 6.36 6.85 -7.67
C LEU A 372 5.91 8.18 -7.04
N LEU A 373 4.62 8.44 -7.13
CA LEU A 373 3.98 9.63 -6.61
C LEU A 373 3.15 9.31 -5.37
N HIS A 374 3.09 10.24 -4.43
CA HIS A 374 2.15 10.21 -3.32
C HIS A 374 1.37 11.53 -3.25
N ALA A 375 0.19 11.50 -2.66
CA ALA A 375 -0.54 12.73 -2.34
C ALA A 375 0.27 13.59 -1.34
N SER A 376 0.27 14.90 -1.53
CA SER A 376 0.87 15.84 -0.58
C SER A 376 0.19 15.78 0.80
N ASP A 377 0.75 16.43 1.82
CA ASP A 377 0.27 16.36 3.22
C ASP A 377 -1.22 16.73 3.39
N PHE A 378 -1.75 17.55 2.48
CA PHE A 378 -3.17 17.93 2.43
C PHE A 378 -3.90 17.38 1.20
N GLY A 379 -3.22 16.61 0.34
CA GLY A 379 -3.81 16.04 -0.85
C GLY A 379 -4.21 17.10 -1.85
N MET A 380 -3.47 18.19 -1.91
CA MET A 380 -3.72 19.25 -2.90
C MET A 380 -2.84 19.10 -4.13
N ASP A 381 -1.97 18.10 -4.15
CA ASP A 381 -1.09 17.80 -5.28
C ASP A 381 -0.60 16.35 -5.14
N VAL A 382 0.05 15.85 -6.18
CA VAL A 382 0.88 14.65 -6.11
C VAL A 382 2.34 15.03 -6.29
N ILE A 383 3.23 14.43 -5.51
CA ILE A 383 4.67 14.71 -5.60
C ILE A 383 5.47 13.40 -5.62
N PRO A 384 6.64 13.38 -6.28
CA PRO A 384 7.54 12.24 -6.23
C PRO A 384 7.97 11.94 -4.80
N ILE A 385 8.07 10.64 -4.49
CA ILE A 385 8.75 10.19 -3.27
C ILE A 385 10.18 10.74 -3.24
N THR A 386 10.71 11.05 -2.06
CA THR A 386 12.08 11.58 -1.91
C THR A 386 13.08 10.54 -1.42
N HIS A 387 12.66 9.31 -1.18
CA HIS A 387 13.53 8.16 -0.99
C HIS A 387 12.71 6.90 -1.27
N THR A 388 13.34 5.72 -1.26
CA THR A 388 12.65 4.44 -1.50
C THR A 388 12.85 3.52 -0.31
N SER A 389 11.78 2.84 0.10
CA SER A 389 11.81 1.74 1.06
C SER A 389 10.80 0.67 0.64
N THR A 390 10.90 -0.55 1.18
CA THR A 390 9.92 -1.62 0.87
C THR A 390 8.51 -1.27 1.31
N SER A 391 8.38 -0.53 2.41
CA SER A 391 7.09 -0.04 2.89
C SER A 391 6.39 0.91 1.92
N TRP A 392 7.15 1.58 1.05
CA TRP A 392 6.63 2.54 0.06
C TRP A 392 6.34 1.86 -1.27
N ILE A 393 7.03 0.74 -1.54
CA ILE A 393 6.86 -0.04 -2.77
C ILE A 393 5.82 -1.15 -2.62
N ALA A 394 5.53 -1.65 -1.42
CA ALA A 394 4.39 -2.54 -1.18
C ALA A 394 3.05 -1.95 -1.67
N PRO A 395 2.73 -0.66 -1.41
CA PRO A 395 1.60 0.04 -2.02
C PRO A 395 1.59 0.02 -3.56
N LEU A 396 2.75 0.18 -4.18
CA LEU A 396 2.88 0.12 -5.64
C LEU A 396 2.59 -1.30 -6.15
N GLY A 397 3.11 -2.33 -5.48
CA GLY A 397 2.82 -3.71 -5.84
C GLY A 397 1.36 -4.07 -5.65
N LEU A 398 0.70 -3.54 -4.62
CA LEU A 398 -0.75 -3.68 -4.47
C LEU A 398 -1.50 -3.00 -5.62
N SER A 399 -1.14 -1.77 -5.95
CA SER A 399 -1.79 -0.99 -7.02
C SER A 399 -1.61 -1.68 -8.39
N ARG A 400 -0.45 -2.29 -8.64
CA ARG A 400 -0.20 -3.08 -9.84
C ARG A 400 -1.03 -4.37 -9.86
N PHE A 401 -1.19 -5.06 -8.73
CA PHE A 401 -2.05 -6.23 -8.64
C PHE A 401 -3.52 -5.87 -8.93
N ILE A 402 -4.01 -4.77 -8.34
CA ILE A 402 -5.38 -4.26 -8.60
C ILE A 402 -5.54 -3.91 -10.08
N HIS A 403 -4.55 -3.27 -10.70
CA HIS A 403 -4.58 -3.02 -12.13
C HIS A 403 -4.70 -4.30 -12.96
N LEU A 404 -3.87 -5.32 -12.69
CA LEU A 404 -3.98 -6.62 -13.39
C LEU A 404 -5.35 -7.26 -13.19
N ARG A 405 -5.86 -7.18 -11.96
CA ARG A 405 -7.17 -7.69 -11.57
C ARG A 405 -8.27 -7.05 -12.40
N GLU A 406 -8.32 -5.72 -12.48
CA GLU A 406 -9.36 -5.03 -13.23
C GLU A 406 -9.18 -5.17 -14.75
N SER A 407 -7.94 -5.13 -15.25
CA SER A 407 -7.63 -5.32 -16.67
C SER A 407 -8.00 -6.71 -17.20
N LEU A 408 -7.81 -7.77 -16.41
CA LEU A 408 -8.02 -9.15 -16.85
C LEU A 408 -9.36 -9.75 -16.40
N HIS A 409 -9.86 -9.32 -15.24
CA HIS A 409 -10.95 -9.98 -14.53
C HIS A 409 -11.92 -9.01 -13.82
N GLY A 410 -11.98 -7.74 -14.24
CA GLY A 410 -12.87 -6.73 -13.65
C GLY A 410 -14.32 -7.21 -13.57
N GLY A 411 -14.95 -6.94 -12.42
CA GLY A 411 -16.33 -7.33 -12.11
C GLY A 411 -16.57 -8.83 -11.84
N GLN A 412 -15.57 -9.70 -11.98
CA GLN A 412 -15.68 -11.11 -11.57
C GLN A 412 -15.32 -11.26 -10.09
N PRO A 413 -15.69 -12.32 -9.36
CA PRO A 413 -15.23 -12.53 -7.97
C PRO A 413 -13.71 -12.75 -7.85
N LEU A 414 -13.08 -12.40 -6.73
CA LEU A 414 -11.66 -12.73 -6.49
C LEU A 414 -11.58 -14.06 -5.74
N THR A 415 -11.41 -15.18 -6.46
CA THR A 415 -11.22 -16.51 -5.85
C THR A 415 -9.74 -16.80 -5.60
N ASN A 416 -9.41 -17.84 -4.83
CA ASN A 416 -8.02 -18.24 -4.58
C ASN A 416 -7.26 -18.57 -5.87
N GLU A 417 -7.90 -19.29 -6.79
CA GLU A 417 -7.32 -19.65 -8.09
C GLU A 417 -6.99 -18.39 -8.90
N ARG A 418 -7.84 -17.37 -8.78
CA ARG A 418 -7.63 -16.09 -9.45
C ARG A 418 -6.56 -15.25 -8.80
N VAL A 419 -6.47 -15.24 -7.47
CA VAL A 419 -5.35 -14.64 -6.74
C VAL A 419 -4.03 -15.28 -7.18
N ALA A 420 -3.96 -16.61 -7.21
CA ALA A 420 -2.78 -17.34 -7.67
C ALA A 420 -2.42 -17.00 -9.13
N SER A 421 -3.42 -17.00 -10.03
CA SER A 421 -3.22 -16.61 -11.43
C SER A 421 -2.71 -15.17 -11.59
N LEU A 422 -3.20 -14.23 -10.78
CA LEU A 422 -2.75 -12.83 -10.82
C LEU A 422 -1.36 -12.67 -10.22
N ILE A 423 -1.01 -13.43 -9.17
CA ILE A 423 0.36 -13.50 -8.63
C ILE A 423 1.33 -14.01 -9.70
N ASP A 424 0.99 -15.05 -10.45
CA ASP A 424 1.83 -15.53 -11.56
C ASP A 424 1.95 -14.50 -12.70
N ALA A 425 0.91 -13.68 -12.93
CA ALA A 425 0.95 -12.59 -13.90
C ALA A 425 1.79 -11.38 -13.44
N MET A 426 1.98 -11.18 -12.13
CA MET A 426 2.90 -10.18 -11.59
C MET A 426 4.37 -10.50 -11.86
N VAL A 427 4.71 -11.79 -12.00
CA VAL A 427 6.09 -12.29 -12.20
C VAL A 427 6.15 -13.36 -13.30
N PRO A 428 5.81 -13.01 -14.56
CA PRO A 428 5.65 -13.98 -15.64
C PRO A 428 6.95 -14.73 -15.92
N ARG A 429 6.85 -16.01 -16.32
CA ARG A 429 7.99 -16.86 -16.69
C ARG A 429 8.52 -16.55 -18.11
N ALA A 430 9.02 -15.33 -18.31
CA ALA A 430 9.48 -14.83 -19.61
C ALA A 430 10.86 -14.13 -19.57
N CYS A 431 11.58 -14.19 -18.46
CA CYS A 431 12.85 -13.48 -18.26
C CYS A 431 14.03 -14.44 -18.13
N ALA A 432 14.76 -14.63 -19.23
CA ALA A 432 16.00 -15.40 -19.21
C ALA A 432 17.03 -14.75 -18.26
N GLY A 433 17.71 -15.58 -17.46
CA GLY A 433 18.73 -15.11 -16.51
C GLY A 433 18.21 -14.69 -15.14
N GLN A 434 16.89 -14.68 -14.91
CA GLN A 434 16.29 -14.53 -13.58
C GLN A 434 15.95 -15.89 -12.95
N PRO A 435 15.82 -15.98 -11.61
CA PRO A 435 15.44 -17.21 -10.92
C PRO A 435 14.17 -17.84 -11.52
N GLU A 436 14.26 -19.12 -11.87
CA GLU A 436 13.19 -19.89 -12.53
C GLU A 436 12.59 -19.28 -13.82
N GLY A 437 13.31 -18.35 -14.45
CA GLY A 437 12.83 -17.60 -15.62
C GLY A 437 11.73 -16.58 -15.31
N ARG A 438 11.45 -16.30 -14.02
CA ARG A 438 10.43 -15.34 -13.60
C ARG A 438 10.94 -13.90 -13.74
N CYS A 439 10.11 -13.02 -14.29
CA CYS A 439 10.39 -11.60 -14.36
C CYS A 439 10.15 -10.94 -12.99
N GLN A 440 11.12 -11.07 -12.07
CA GLN A 440 11.02 -10.51 -10.72
C GLN A 440 11.21 -8.99 -10.73
N TYR A 441 12.00 -8.43 -11.65
CA TYR A 441 12.10 -6.98 -11.82
C TYR A 441 10.97 -6.47 -12.73
N GLN A 442 10.19 -5.50 -12.25
CA GLN A 442 9.08 -4.88 -12.96
C GLN A 442 9.13 -3.35 -12.84
N ASP A 443 8.68 -2.64 -13.87
CA ASP A 443 8.55 -1.18 -13.85
C ASP A 443 7.12 -0.74 -14.16
N PRO A 444 6.17 -0.98 -13.23
CA PRO A 444 4.76 -0.71 -13.50
C PRO A 444 4.46 0.77 -13.72
N LEU A 445 5.31 1.68 -13.21
CA LEU A 445 5.13 3.12 -13.35
C LEU A 445 5.44 3.58 -14.78
N LEU A 446 6.55 3.09 -15.35
CA LEU A 446 6.92 3.37 -16.74
C LEU A 446 5.82 3.01 -17.74
N HIS A 447 5.08 1.94 -17.45
CA HIS A 447 4.05 1.39 -18.33
C HIS A 447 2.62 1.78 -17.94
N GLY A 448 2.45 2.71 -16.98
CA GLY A 448 1.12 3.18 -16.59
C GLY A 448 0.22 2.12 -15.95
N GLN A 449 0.80 1.09 -15.33
CA GLN A 449 0.10 -0.10 -14.84
C GLN A 449 -0.47 0.10 -13.43
N THR A 450 -1.22 1.18 -13.24
CA THR A 450 -2.03 1.45 -12.03
C THR A 450 -3.42 1.91 -12.46
N GLU A 451 -4.39 1.85 -11.55
CA GLU A 451 -5.78 2.19 -11.89
C GLU A 451 -5.98 3.67 -12.20
N ALA A 452 -5.23 4.56 -11.53
CA ALA A 452 -5.26 5.99 -11.83
C ALA A 452 -4.97 6.29 -13.32
N MET A 453 -3.98 5.62 -13.90
CA MET A 453 -3.64 5.76 -15.32
C MET A 453 -4.63 5.01 -16.23
N ARG A 454 -4.99 3.76 -15.89
CA ARG A 454 -5.94 2.95 -16.68
C ARG A 454 -7.31 3.61 -16.86
N LEU A 455 -7.77 4.32 -15.82
CA LEU A 455 -9.07 5.00 -15.81
C LEU A 455 -9.00 6.44 -16.38
N GLY A 456 -7.80 6.91 -16.74
CA GLY A 456 -7.56 8.24 -17.29
C GLY A 456 -7.59 9.37 -16.27
N TYR A 457 -7.42 9.11 -14.97
CA TYR A 457 -7.35 10.16 -13.96
C TYR A 457 -6.00 10.89 -13.96
N ARG A 458 -4.95 10.29 -14.52
CA ARG A 458 -3.62 10.88 -14.62
C ARG A 458 -2.91 10.44 -15.91
N PRO A 459 -2.10 11.30 -16.55
CA PRO A 459 -1.14 10.85 -17.55
C PRO A 459 -0.13 9.83 -16.99
N VAL A 460 0.54 9.09 -17.86
CA VAL A 460 1.63 8.19 -17.45
C VAL A 460 2.82 9.00 -16.95
N GLU A 461 3.23 10.01 -17.73
CA GLU A 461 4.33 10.90 -17.36
C GLU A 461 3.86 11.96 -16.36
N TYR A 462 4.65 12.14 -15.31
CA TYR A 462 4.54 13.23 -14.36
C TYR A 462 5.16 14.50 -14.95
N VAL A 463 4.37 15.57 -14.98
CA VAL A 463 4.83 16.89 -15.40
C VAL A 463 5.07 17.73 -14.14
N VAL A 464 6.33 18.14 -13.96
CA VAL A 464 6.72 19.03 -12.87
C VAL A 464 5.90 20.33 -12.96
N PRO A 465 5.31 20.80 -11.84
CA PRO A 465 4.60 22.07 -11.76
C PRO A 465 5.35 23.29 -12.31
#